data_AF-A0A970ZWA4-F1
#
_entry.id   AF-A0A970ZWA4-F1
#
_cell.length_a   1.000
_cell.length_b   1.000
_cell.length_c   1.000
_cell.angle_alpha   90.00
_cell.angle_beta   90.00
_cell.angle_gamma   90.00
#
_symmetry.space_group_name_H-M   'P 1'
#
loop_
_entity.id
_entity.type
_entity.pdbx_description
1 polymer ?
#
loop_
_entity_poly.entity_id
_entity_poly.type
_entity_poly.pdbx_seq_one_letter_code
_entity_poly.pdbx_strand_id
1 'polypeptide(L)'
;MEREENRWMPPSPHREAIEADLRAGRARIVERGHNVPPLLVFEDGGVIELPRVRLAETRRGLQLVAADEPATGGETRFGDVCGTVDEILGTLREVAPGAELDPDDLNALIEDIGYMLARMTRRSQQYLAFFEGVQSIAATLLSLERPNVASAQERLDALRRALWDPGERNAARLEDIAGRAEHARALAQSLEDYLAQCKLAATRVGTLYGEVRGGRAWALAPDQGTPEPGSSG
;
A
#
# COMPACT_ATOMS: atom_id res chain seq x y z
N MET A 1 14.28 -14.03 -6.30
CA MET A 1 14.26 -14.87 -5.08
C MET A 1 15.69 -15.15 -4.73
N GLU A 2 16.18 -14.50 -3.68
CA GLU A 2 17.59 -14.56 -3.27
C GLU A 2 17.92 -15.94 -2.71
N ARG A 3 19.20 -16.33 -2.75
CA ARG A 3 19.65 -17.65 -2.28
C ARG A 3 19.33 -17.90 -0.80
N GLU A 4 19.16 -16.85 0.01
CA GLU A 4 18.83 -16.92 1.44
C GLU A 4 17.35 -17.25 1.70
N GLU A 5 16.41 -16.68 0.94
CA GLU A 5 14.98 -17.06 0.99
C GLU A 5 14.81 -18.56 0.72
N ASN A 6 15.61 -19.11 -0.19
CA ASN A 6 15.54 -20.52 -0.58
C ASN A 6 15.93 -21.49 0.56
N ARG A 7 16.73 -21.05 1.55
CA ARG A 7 17.14 -21.89 2.70
C ARG A 7 16.00 -22.12 3.68
N TRP A 8 15.14 -21.11 3.87
CA TRP A 8 14.09 -21.12 4.87
C TRP A 8 12.73 -21.56 4.32
N MET A 9 12.56 -21.51 3.00
CA MET A 9 11.34 -21.95 2.35
C MET A 9 11.15 -23.48 2.51
N PRO A 10 10.00 -23.93 3.04
CA PRO A 10 9.70 -25.36 3.11
C PRO A 10 9.68 -25.98 1.70
N PRO A 11 9.81 -27.31 1.59
CA PRO A 11 9.72 -27.99 0.31
C PRO A 11 8.29 -27.94 -0.24
N SER A 12 8.13 -28.36 -1.50
CA SER A 12 6.83 -28.62 -2.12
C SER A 12 6.02 -29.62 -1.28
N PRO A 13 4.69 -29.47 -1.14
CA PRO A 13 3.81 -28.50 -1.82
C PRO A 13 3.63 -27.15 -1.10
N HIS A 14 4.28 -26.99 0.06
CA HIS A 14 4.07 -25.82 0.92
C HIS A 14 4.64 -24.56 0.29
N ARG A 15 5.76 -24.70 -0.42
CA ARG A 15 6.43 -23.62 -1.15
C ARG A 15 5.50 -22.93 -2.13
N GLU A 16 4.84 -23.69 -2.98
CA GLU A 16 4.00 -23.18 -4.06
C GLU A 16 2.80 -22.41 -3.51
N ALA A 17 2.23 -22.91 -2.40
CA ALA A 17 1.13 -22.24 -1.72
C ALA A 17 1.58 -20.90 -1.09
N ILE A 18 2.75 -20.86 -0.44
CA ILE A 18 3.34 -19.61 0.07
C ILE A 18 3.58 -18.63 -1.07
N GLU A 19 4.20 -19.06 -2.17
CA GLU A 19 4.45 -18.21 -3.34
C GLU A 19 3.15 -17.67 -3.96
N ALA A 20 2.07 -18.46 -3.94
CA ALA A 20 0.75 -18.01 -4.39
C ALA A 20 0.20 -16.87 -3.52
N ASP A 21 0.30 -16.98 -2.19
CA ASP A 21 -0.13 -15.93 -1.25
C ASP A 21 0.74 -14.67 -1.35
N LEU A 22 2.06 -14.82 -1.53
CA LEU A 22 2.96 -13.68 -1.75
C LEU A 22 2.62 -12.94 -3.04
N ARG A 23 2.37 -13.68 -4.13
CA ARG A 23 2.01 -13.10 -5.44
C ARG A 23 0.64 -12.40 -5.41
N ALA A 24 -0.30 -12.95 -4.65
CA ALA A 24 -1.62 -12.36 -4.45
C ALA A 24 -1.61 -11.18 -3.45
N GLY A 25 -0.49 -10.91 -2.78
CA GLY A 25 -0.37 -9.86 -1.77
C GLY A 25 -1.03 -10.19 -0.42
N ARG A 26 -1.54 -11.43 -0.24
CA ARG A 26 -2.16 -11.90 1.00
C ARG A 26 -1.16 -12.13 2.13
N ALA A 27 0.11 -12.28 1.80
CA ALA A 27 1.20 -12.38 2.76
C ALA A 27 2.44 -11.60 2.30
N ARG A 28 3.39 -11.43 3.22
CA ARG A 28 4.75 -10.98 2.93
C ARG A 28 5.77 -11.70 3.82
N ILE A 29 7.01 -11.78 3.36
CA ILE A 29 8.12 -12.26 4.18
C ILE A 29 8.73 -11.06 4.94
N VAL A 30 9.05 -11.25 6.22
CA VAL A 30 9.71 -10.26 7.07
C VAL A 30 10.97 -10.88 7.68
N GLU A 31 12.13 -10.35 7.29
CA GLU A 31 13.43 -10.73 7.84
C GLU A 31 13.57 -10.26 9.30
N ARG A 32 14.16 -11.12 10.15
CA ARG A 32 14.38 -10.83 11.59
C ARG A 32 15.85 -10.61 11.96
N GLY A 33 16.75 -10.63 10.98
CA GLY A 33 18.19 -10.48 11.17
C GLY A 33 18.98 -11.72 10.77
N HIS A 34 20.31 -11.65 10.91
CA HIS A 34 21.22 -12.69 10.42
C HIS A 34 20.94 -14.04 11.08
N ASN A 35 20.74 -15.07 10.25
CA ASN A 35 20.49 -16.46 10.67
C ASN A 35 19.28 -16.68 11.59
N VAL A 36 18.35 -15.72 11.65
CA VAL A 36 17.05 -15.92 12.31
C VAL A 36 16.04 -16.29 11.23
N PRO A 37 15.20 -17.33 11.40
CA PRO A 37 14.16 -17.66 10.43
C PRO A 37 13.29 -16.43 10.12
N PRO A 38 12.97 -16.13 8.87
CA PRO A 38 12.05 -15.04 8.57
C PRO A 38 10.62 -15.42 8.94
N LEU A 39 9.74 -14.42 9.04
CA LEU A 39 8.32 -14.61 9.29
C LEU A 39 7.54 -14.52 7.99
N LEU A 40 6.62 -15.46 7.76
CA LEU A 40 5.51 -15.29 6.85
C LEU A 40 4.39 -14.56 7.57
N VAL A 41 4.00 -13.45 7.00
CA VAL A 41 3.16 -12.47 7.67
C VAL A 41 1.93 -12.18 6.83
N PHE A 42 0.76 -12.61 7.31
CA PHE A 42 -0.50 -12.54 6.59
C PHE A 42 -1.14 -11.14 6.70
N GLU A 43 -2.03 -10.84 5.75
CA GLU A 43 -2.87 -9.65 5.77
C GLU A 43 -3.84 -9.65 6.94
N ASP A 44 -4.47 -10.80 7.19
CA ASP A 44 -5.50 -11.02 8.23
C ASP A 44 -4.94 -11.18 9.65
N GLY A 45 -3.65 -10.90 9.82
CA GLY A 45 -3.02 -10.78 11.13
C GLY A 45 -2.17 -11.98 11.55
N GLY A 46 -2.33 -13.14 10.92
CA GLY A 46 -1.53 -14.32 11.25
C GLY A 46 -0.03 -14.11 10.98
N VAL A 47 0.79 -14.81 11.74
CA VAL A 47 2.26 -14.76 11.66
C VAL A 47 2.82 -16.14 11.92
N ILE A 48 3.56 -16.69 10.97
CA ILE A 48 4.15 -18.03 11.10
C ILE A 48 5.63 -17.93 10.72
N GLU A 49 6.53 -18.55 11.46
CA GLU A 49 7.92 -18.69 10.99
C GLU A 49 7.97 -19.45 9.66
N LEU A 50 8.66 -18.88 8.67
CA LEU A 50 8.64 -19.40 7.30
C LEU A 50 8.96 -20.89 7.19
N PRO A 51 9.96 -21.46 7.91
CA PRO A 51 10.26 -22.89 7.83
C PRO A 51 9.20 -23.79 8.45
N ARG A 52 8.36 -23.25 9.33
CA ARG A 52 7.28 -23.97 10.03
C ARG A 52 5.98 -23.97 9.24
N VAL A 53 5.86 -23.18 8.19
CA VAL A 53 4.65 -23.10 7.37
C VAL A 53 4.41 -24.45 6.68
N ARG A 54 3.21 -24.99 6.84
CA ARG A 54 2.72 -26.19 6.17
C ARG A 54 1.39 -25.89 5.49
N LEU A 55 1.23 -26.39 4.29
CA LEU A 55 -0.07 -26.55 3.66
C LEU A 55 -0.70 -27.81 4.24
N ALA A 56 -1.82 -27.65 4.94
CA ALA A 56 -2.53 -28.74 5.59
C ALA A 56 -4.05 -28.63 5.34
N GLU A 57 -4.73 -29.76 5.37
CA GLU A 57 -6.19 -29.80 5.37
C GLU A 57 -6.69 -29.30 6.73
N THR A 58 -7.44 -28.21 6.73
CA THR A 58 -8.12 -27.69 7.92
C THR A 58 -9.62 -27.88 7.77
N ARG A 59 -10.40 -27.48 8.79
CA ARG A 59 -11.86 -27.48 8.72
C ARG A 59 -12.43 -26.53 7.64
N ARG A 60 -11.60 -25.66 7.05
CA ARG A 60 -11.94 -24.77 5.93
C ARG A 60 -11.37 -25.23 4.58
N GLY A 61 -10.77 -26.41 4.53
CA GLY A 61 -10.01 -26.91 3.38
C GLY A 61 -8.51 -26.66 3.50
N LEU A 62 -7.78 -26.75 2.39
CA LEU A 62 -6.33 -26.56 2.38
C LEU A 62 -5.92 -25.11 2.75
N GLN A 63 -5.19 -24.95 3.86
CA GLN A 63 -4.67 -23.66 4.32
C GLN A 63 -3.19 -23.76 4.75
N LEU A 64 -2.52 -22.61 4.76
CA LEU A 64 -1.20 -22.47 5.37
C LEU A 64 -1.35 -22.33 6.89
N VAL A 65 -0.73 -23.25 7.62
CA VAL A 65 -0.75 -23.32 9.09
C VAL A 65 0.67 -23.56 9.64
N ALA A 66 0.86 -23.31 10.93
CA ALA A 66 2.10 -23.65 11.61
C ALA A 66 2.16 -25.16 11.88
N ALA A 67 3.32 -25.78 11.68
CA ALA A 67 3.56 -27.17 12.08
C ALA A 67 3.49 -27.36 13.61
N ASP A 68 3.03 -28.55 14.01
CA ASP A 68 2.55 -29.10 15.32
C ASP A 68 3.25 -28.73 16.65
N GLU A 69 4.24 -27.85 16.66
CA GLU A 69 4.79 -27.30 17.91
C GLU A 69 3.99 -26.07 18.35
N PRO A 70 3.86 -25.79 19.66
CA PRO A 70 3.19 -24.59 20.13
C PRO A 70 3.85 -23.34 19.53
N ALA A 71 3.04 -22.34 19.20
CA ALA A 71 3.54 -21.07 18.71
C ALA A 71 4.43 -20.44 19.79
N THR A 72 5.62 -20.00 19.40
CA THR A 72 6.46 -19.14 20.24
C THR A 72 5.85 -17.73 20.25
N GLY A 73 6.02 -16.98 21.35
CA GLY A 73 5.35 -15.69 21.52
C GLY A 73 5.50 -14.76 20.32
N GLY A 74 4.36 -14.35 19.73
CA GLY A 74 4.30 -13.51 18.53
C GLY A 74 4.08 -14.26 17.20
N GLU A 75 3.86 -15.57 17.26
CA GLU A 75 3.40 -16.42 16.14
C GLU A 75 1.96 -16.91 16.38
N THR A 76 1.32 -17.41 15.33
CA THR A 76 -0.04 -17.95 15.35
C THR A 76 -0.09 -19.31 14.65
N ARG A 77 -1.03 -20.17 15.03
CA ARG A 77 -1.25 -21.47 14.37
C ARG A 77 -1.82 -21.30 12.96
N PHE A 78 -2.72 -20.35 12.78
CA PHE A 78 -3.39 -20.07 11.50
C PHE A 78 -3.01 -18.69 10.94
N GLY A 79 -3.17 -18.52 9.63
CA GLY A 79 -2.95 -17.25 8.94
C GLY A 79 -4.06 -16.21 9.16
N ASP A 80 -5.25 -16.65 9.58
CA ASP A 80 -6.44 -15.83 9.74
C ASP A 80 -7.26 -16.21 10.98
N VAL A 81 -8.06 -15.26 11.47
CA VAL A 81 -8.91 -15.41 12.66
C VAL A 81 -9.98 -16.48 12.47
N CYS A 82 -10.53 -16.62 11.27
CA CYS A 82 -11.62 -17.55 11.00
C CYS A 82 -11.16 -19.01 11.12
N GLY A 83 -9.96 -19.34 10.62
CA GLY A 83 -9.33 -20.65 10.77
C GLY A 83 -9.16 -21.02 12.23
N THR A 84 -8.66 -20.09 13.06
CA THR A 84 -8.55 -20.30 14.50
C THR A 84 -9.91 -20.51 15.18
N VAL A 85 -10.94 -19.75 14.82
CA VAL A 85 -12.30 -19.92 15.37
C VAL A 85 -12.93 -21.23 14.92
N ASP A 86 -12.76 -21.62 13.67
CA ASP A 86 -13.28 -22.89 13.13
C ASP A 86 -12.60 -24.09 13.81
N GLU A 87 -11.33 -23.96 14.20
CA GLU A 87 -10.63 -24.94 15.04
C GLU A 87 -11.31 -25.11 16.39
N ILE A 88 -11.56 -24.00 17.12
CA ILE A 88 -12.27 -24.02 18.40
C ILE A 88 -13.66 -24.65 18.27
N LEU A 89 -14.45 -24.20 17.28
CA LEU A 89 -15.81 -24.72 17.06
C LEU A 89 -15.81 -26.19 16.67
N GLY A 90 -14.82 -26.62 15.90
CA GLY A 90 -14.60 -28.02 15.53
C GLY A 90 -14.33 -28.89 16.74
N THR A 91 -13.36 -28.49 17.57
CA THR A 91 -13.04 -29.18 18.83
C THR A 91 -14.27 -29.31 19.72
N LEU A 92 -15.06 -28.25 19.88
CA LEU A 92 -16.29 -28.29 20.68
C LEU A 92 -17.36 -29.24 20.14
N ARG A 93 -17.41 -29.46 18.82
CA ARG A 93 -18.40 -30.36 18.17
C ARG A 93 -17.98 -31.83 18.22
N GLU A 94 -16.67 -32.08 18.20
CA GLU A 94 -16.09 -33.44 18.13
C GLU A 94 -15.87 -34.03 19.52
N VAL A 95 -15.77 -33.20 20.55
CA VAL A 95 -15.62 -33.63 21.94
C VAL A 95 -16.83 -34.44 22.39
N ALA A 96 -16.55 -35.68 22.82
CA ALA A 96 -17.57 -36.57 23.34
C ALA A 96 -18.22 -35.96 24.60
N PRO A 97 -19.52 -36.22 24.85
CA PRO A 97 -20.19 -35.74 26.06
C PRO A 97 -19.45 -36.16 27.33
N GLY A 98 -19.02 -35.18 28.13
CA GLY A 98 -18.29 -35.42 29.39
C GLY A 98 -16.78 -35.60 29.25
N ALA A 99 -16.22 -35.54 28.04
CA ALA A 99 -14.78 -35.44 27.87
C ALA A 99 -14.28 -34.02 28.23
N GLU A 100 -13.10 -33.95 28.85
CA GLU A 100 -12.46 -32.68 29.19
C GLU A 100 -11.83 -32.05 27.94
N LEU A 101 -11.99 -30.73 27.83
CA LEU A 101 -11.27 -29.92 26.86
C LEU A 101 -9.89 -29.60 27.43
N ASP A 102 -8.88 -29.52 26.57
CA ASP A 102 -7.57 -29.00 26.94
C ASP A 102 -7.63 -27.47 27.07
N PRO A 103 -7.56 -26.90 28.29
CA PRO A 103 -7.65 -25.46 28.48
C PRO A 103 -6.44 -24.73 27.88
N ASP A 104 -5.27 -25.37 27.82
CA ASP A 104 -4.05 -24.73 27.34
C ASP A 104 -4.08 -24.55 25.82
N ASP A 105 -4.55 -25.56 25.07
CA ASP A 105 -4.74 -25.44 23.61
C ASP A 105 -5.81 -24.39 23.27
N LEU A 106 -6.95 -24.38 23.98
CA LEU A 106 -7.99 -23.37 23.76
C LEU A 106 -7.51 -21.96 24.10
N ASN A 107 -6.77 -21.79 25.19
CA ASN A 107 -6.19 -20.49 25.55
C ASN A 107 -5.18 -20.03 24.48
N ALA A 108 -4.35 -20.91 23.94
CA ALA A 108 -3.43 -20.57 22.85
C ALA A 108 -4.19 -20.08 21.60
N LEU A 109 -5.30 -20.73 21.22
CA LEU A 109 -6.14 -20.28 20.11
C LEU A 109 -6.81 -18.92 20.40
N ILE A 110 -7.19 -18.66 21.65
CA ILE A 110 -7.73 -17.35 22.05
C ILE A 110 -6.65 -16.27 21.99
N GLU A 111 -5.43 -16.57 22.44
CA GLU A 111 -4.28 -15.66 22.34
C GLU A 111 -3.94 -15.32 20.88
N ASP A 112 -3.97 -16.32 20.00
CA ASP A 112 -3.81 -16.14 18.55
C ASP A 112 -4.84 -15.16 17.99
N ILE A 113 -6.13 -15.34 18.33
CA ILE A 113 -7.21 -14.43 17.93
C ILE A 113 -6.92 -13.02 18.42
N GLY A 114 -6.58 -12.86 19.70
CA GLY A 114 -6.25 -11.56 20.29
C GLY A 114 -5.09 -10.86 19.57
N TYR A 115 -4.03 -11.62 19.26
CA TYR A 115 -2.86 -11.13 18.53
C TYR A 115 -3.23 -10.66 17.12
N MET A 116 -3.97 -11.47 16.37
CA MET A 116 -4.41 -11.14 15.00
C MET A 116 -5.32 -9.92 14.98
N LEU A 117 -6.31 -9.84 15.86
CA LEU A 117 -7.21 -8.69 15.98
C LEU A 117 -6.47 -7.39 16.32
N ALA A 118 -5.53 -7.44 17.27
CA ALA A 118 -4.70 -6.28 17.61
C ALA A 118 -3.89 -5.78 16.41
N ARG A 119 -3.40 -6.71 15.59
CA ARG A 119 -2.64 -6.40 14.38
C ARG A 119 -3.50 -5.86 13.26
N MET A 120 -4.68 -6.45 13.01
CA MET A 120 -5.67 -5.91 12.06
C MET A 120 -6.11 -4.51 12.46
N THR A 121 -6.24 -4.24 13.75
CA THR A 121 -6.56 -2.89 14.27
C THR A 121 -5.46 -1.89 13.94
N ARG A 122 -4.19 -2.22 14.24
CA ARG A 122 -3.05 -1.37 13.84
C ARG A 122 -2.99 -1.17 12.33
N ARG A 123 -3.32 -2.20 11.56
CA ARG A 123 -3.33 -2.11 10.09
C ARG A 123 -4.45 -1.20 9.58
N SER A 124 -5.64 -1.26 10.16
CA SER A 124 -6.75 -0.35 9.88
C SER A 124 -6.36 1.10 10.15
N GLN A 125 -5.71 1.37 11.28
CA GLN A 125 -5.20 2.71 11.61
C GLN A 125 -4.17 3.21 10.60
N GLN A 126 -3.30 2.35 10.08
CA GLN A 126 -2.36 2.71 8.99
C GLN A 126 -3.10 3.11 7.70
N TYR A 127 -4.19 2.41 7.35
CA TYR A 127 -5.01 2.79 6.19
C TYR A 127 -5.70 4.13 6.40
N LEU A 128 -6.26 4.38 7.58
CA LEU A 128 -6.86 5.68 7.90
C LEU A 128 -5.83 6.81 7.82
N ALA A 129 -4.66 6.64 8.44
CA ALA A 129 -3.58 7.63 8.40
C ALA A 129 -3.10 7.91 6.96
N PHE A 130 -3.07 6.89 6.10
CA PHE A 130 -2.79 7.05 4.68
C PHE A 130 -3.82 7.97 4.00
N PHE A 131 -5.11 7.71 4.17
CA PHE A 131 -6.17 8.51 3.56
C PHE A 131 -6.20 9.94 4.10
N GLU A 132 -6.00 10.12 5.40
CA GLU A 132 -5.85 11.45 6.03
C GLU A 132 -4.66 12.22 5.45
N GLY A 133 -3.52 11.54 5.26
CA GLY A 133 -2.34 12.12 4.62
C GLY A 133 -2.60 12.55 3.17
N VAL A 134 -3.28 11.71 2.39
CA VAL A 134 -3.69 12.04 1.01
C VAL A 134 -4.64 13.23 1.00
N GLN A 135 -5.64 13.25 1.89
CA GLN A 135 -6.58 14.37 2.01
C GLN A 135 -5.86 15.67 2.33
N SER A 136 -4.92 15.66 3.28
CA SER A 136 -4.12 16.83 3.66
C SER A 136 -3.29 17.38 2.50
N ILE A 137 -2.61 16.49 1.75
CA ILE A 137 -1.83 16.87 0.57
C ILE A 137 -2.72 17.48 -0.50
N ALA A 138 -3.85 16.83 -0.81
CA ALA A 138 -4.80 17.30 -1.81
C ALA A 138 -5.38 18.67 -1.43
N ALA A 139 -5.79 18.86 -0.16
CA ALA A 139 -6.32 20.12 0.34
C ALA A 139 -5.31 21.27 0.17
N THR A 140 -4.04 21.01 0.51
CA THR A 140 -2.96 21.99 0.32
C THR A 140 -2.79 22.33 -1.16
N LEU A 141 -2.67 21.34 -2.03
CA LEU A 141 -2.46 21.56 -3.46
C LEU A 141 -3.63 22.31 -4.14
N LEU A 142 -4.86 21.97 -3.76
CA LEU A 142 -6.06 22.59 -4.30
C LEU A 142 -6.28 24.03 -3.81
N SER A 143 -5.66 24.42 -2.69
CA SER A 143 -5.67 25.80 -2.19
C SER A 143 -4.68 26.72 -2.90
N LEU A 144 -3.74 26.19 -3.69
CA LEU A 144 -2.77 27.01 -4.41
C LEU A 144 -3.46 27.85 -5.50
N GLU A 145 -3.09 29.13 -5.56
CA GLU A 145 -3.48 29.99 -6.66
C GLU A 145 -2.90 29.45 -7.97
N ARG A 146 -3.78 29.27 -8.97
CA ARG A 146 -3.36 28.80 -10.29
C ARG A 146 -2.81 29.99 -11.09
N PRO A 147 -1.61 29.87 -11.69
CA PRO A 147 -1.10 30.90 -12.57
C PRO A 147 -2.10 31.21 -13.70
N ASN A 148 -2.27 32.50 -14.02
CA ASN A 148 -3.22 32.94 -15.04
C ASN A 148 -2.70 32.66 -16.47
N VAL A 149 -2.82 31.40 -16.91
CA VAL A 149 -2.42 30.96 -18.25
C VAL A 149 -3.22 31.66 -19.36
N ALA A 150 -4.45 32.08 -19.08
CA ALA A 150 -5.25 32.82 -20.05
C ALA A 150 -4.59 34.16 -20.47
N SER A 151 -3.76 34.75 -19.60
CA SER A 151 -2.99 35.95 -19.91
C SER A 151 -1.73 35.72 -20.76
N ALA A 152 -1.36 34.46 -21.04
CA ALA A 152 -0.12 34.14 -21.75
C ALA A 152 -0.08 34.77 -23.15
N GLN A 153 -1.16 34.61 -23.92
CA GLN A 153 -1.24 35.13 -25.28
C GLN A 153 -1.19 36.66 -25.29
N GLU A 154 -1.90 37.32 -24.37
CA GLU A 154 -1.89 38.78 -24.23
C GLU A 154 -0.49 39.31 -23.93
N ARG A 155 0.24 38.67 -23.00
CA ARG A 155 1.62 39.06 -22.66
C ARG A 155 2.56 38.90 -23.85
N LEU A 156 2.43 37.81 -24.60
CA LEU A 156 3.23 37.56 -25.81
C LEU A 156 2.89 38.55 -26.93
N ASP A 157 1.62 38.87 -27.13
CA ASP A 157 1.16 39.85 -28.13
C ASP A 157 1.60 41.26 -27.77
N ALA A 158 1.63 41.61 -26.47
CA ALA A 158 2.18 42.87 -26.00
C ALA A 158 3.69 42.98 -26.28
N LEU A 159 4.45 41.93 -25.96
CA LEU A 159 5.87 41.84 -26.32
C LEU A 159 6.07 41.90 -27.84
N ARG A 160 5.19 41.23 -28.61
CA ARG A 160 5.19 41.25 -30.08
C ARG A 160 4.90 42.62 -30.67
N ARG A 161 4.06 43.42 -30.05
CA ARG A 161 3.84 44.79 -30.54
C ARG A 161 5.05 45.68 -30.25
N ALA A 162 5.65 45.59 -29.06
CA ALA A 162 6.76 46.46 -28.67
C ALA A 162 8.05 46.23 -29.49
N LEU A 163 8.38 44.96 -29.73
CA LEU A 163 9.61 44.57 -30.44
C LEU A 163 9.57 44.90 -31.95
N TRP A 164 8.39 44.90 -32.57
CA TRP A 164 8.19 45.06 -34.02
C TRP A 164 7.59 46.41 -34.43
N ASP A 165 7.27 47.29 -33.48
CA ASP A 165 6.83 48.64 -33.82
C ASP A 165 7.96 49.44 -34.54
N PRO A 166 7.69 50.14 -35.66
CA PRO A 166 8.74 50.67 -36.56
C PRO A 166 9.46 51.96 -36.09
N GLY A 167 9.58 52.23 -34.79
CA GLY A 167 10.25 53.44 -34.27
C GLY A 167 11.71 53.26 -33.83
N GLU A 168 12.38 54.38 -33.55
CA GLU A 168 13.78 54.41 -33.11
C GLU A 168 13.98 53.69 -31.76
N ARG A 169 15.05 52.90 -31.65
CA ARG A 169 15.42 52.14 -30.45
C ARG A 169 16.22 52.98 -29.47
N ASN A 170 15.53 53.92 -28.80
CA ASN A 170 16.10 54.67 -27.69
C ASN A 170 16.05 53.88 -26.36
N ALA A 171 16.71 54.40 -25.34
CA ALA A 171 16.81 53.75 -24.03
C ALA A 171 15.45 53.43 -23.40
N ALA A 172 14.51 54.40 -23.41
CA ALA A 172 13.17 54.22 -22.86
C ALA A 172 12.39 53.09 -23.56
N ARG A 173 12.55 52.96 -24.87
CA ARG A 173 11.92 51.89 -25.65
C ARG A 173 12.52 50.51 -25.36
N LEU A 174 13.84 50.43 -25.19
CA LEU A 174 14.50 49.19 -24.80
C LEU A 174 14.06 48.75 -23.40
N GLU A 175 13.85 49.70 -22.49
CA GLU A 175 13.32 49.45 -21.15
C GLU A 175 11.87 48.91 -21.17
N ASP A 176 10.97 49.49 -21.98
CA ASP A 176 9.60 48.97 -22.16
C ASP A 176 9.59 47.54 -22.72
N ILE A 177 10.42 47.27 -23.73
CA ILE A 177 10.57 45.91 -24.29
C ILE A 177 11.05 44.93 -23.23
N ALA A 178 12.07 45.30 -22.44
CA ALA A 178 12.60 44.47 -21.38
C ALA A 178 11.54 44.20 -20.29
N GLY A 179 10.77 45.20 -19.89
CA GLY A 179 9.66 45.04 -18.95
C GLY A 179 8.62 44.04 -19.45
N ARG A 180 8.20 44.13 -20.71
CA ARG A 180 7.24 43.17 -21.31
C ARG A 180 7.80 41.75 -21.38
N ALA A 181 9.09 41.61 -21.67
CA ALA A 181 9.76 40.32 -21.62
C ALA A 181 9.79 39.75 -20.18
N GLU A 182 10.01 40.60 -19.16
CA GLU A 182 9.94 40.21 -17.75
C GLU A 182 8.53 39.77 -17.36
N HIS A 183 7.47 40.44 -17.85
CA HIS A 183 6.10 40.00 -17.61
C HIS A 183 5.79 38.61 -18.16
N ALA A 184 6.39 38.23 -19.30
CA ALA A 184 6.28 36.87 -19.85
C ALA A 184 7.09 35.87 -19.02
N ARG A 185 8.32 36.23 -18.62
CA ARG A 185 9.19 35.44 -17.74
C ARG A 185 8.52 35.16 -16.38
N ALA A 186 7.91 36.17 -15.77
CA ALA A 186 7.22 36.04 -14.50
C ALA A 186 6.08 35.02 -14.55
N LEU A 187 5.29 35.00 -15.64
CA LEU A 187 4.24 33.99 -15.82
C LEU A 187 4.84 32.59 -15.98
N ALA A 188 5.93 32.44 -16.75
CA ALA A 188 6.63 31.18 -16.91
C ALA A 188 7.16 30.67 -15.55
N GLN A 189 7.80 31.54 -14.76
CA GLN A 189 8.29 31.20 -13.43
C GLN A 189 7.15 30.74 -12.51
N SER A 190 6.03 31.48 -12.47
CA SER A 190 4.87 31.06 -11.67
C SER A 190 4.31 29.70 -12.09
N LEU A 191 4.33 29.39 -13.39
CA LEU A 191 3.93 28.07 -13.90
C LEU A 191 4.91 26.98 -13.49
N GLU A 192 6.21 27.22 -13.60
CA GLU A 192 7.24 26.28 -13.16
C GLU A 192 7.10 25.97 -11.67
N ASP A 193 6.94 27.00 -10.84
CA ASP A 193 6.77 26.86 -9.39
C ASP A 193 5.50 26.07 -9.03
N TYR A 194 4.40 26.33 -9.73
CA TYR A 194 3.15 25.59 -9.56
C TYR A 194 3.29 24.11 -9.95
N LEU A 195 3.90 23.83 -11.11
CA LEU A 195 4.13 22.47 -11.58
C LEU A 195 5.08 21.70 -10.67
N ALA A 196 6.11 22.35 -10.13
CA ALA A 196 7.00 21.76 -9.14
C ALA A 196 6.24 21.33 -7.87
N GLN A 197 5.32 22.16 -7.38
CA GLN A 197 4.47 21.83 -6.24
C GLN A 197 3.52 20.66 -6.53
N CYS A 198 2.90 20.63 -7.71
CA CYS A 198 2.09 19.49 -8.16
C CYS A 198 2.90 18.19 -8.18
N LYS A 199 4.10 18.21 -8.74
CA LYS A 199 5.00 17.05 -8.77
C LYS A 199 5.39 16.59 -7.37
N LEU A 200 5.71 17.52 -6.47
CA LEU A 200 6.04 17.20 -5.08
C LEU A 200 4.86 16.56 -4.36
N ALA A 201 3.65 17.10 -4.52
CA ALA A 201 2.44 16.52 -3.93
C ALA A 201 2.18 15.10 -4.44
N ALA A 202 2.26 14.87 -5.75
CA ALA A 202 2.11 13.54 -6.33
C ALA A 202 3.17 12.55 -5.82
N THR A 203 4.41 13.00 -5.68
CA THR A 203 5.51 12.18 -5.13
C THR A 203 5.23 11.80 -3.67
N ARG A 204 4.75 12.74 -2.85
CA ARG A 204 4.38 12.48 -1.45
C ARG A 204 3.23 11.48 -1.33
N VAL A 205 2.22 11.56 -2.19
CA VAL A 205 1.15 10.54 -2.25
C VAL A 205 1.74 9.17 -2.61
N GLY A 206 2.67 9.12 -3.57
CA GLY A 206 3.41 7.90 -3.91
C GLY A 206 4.19 7.32 -2.72
N THR A 207 4.84 8.16 -1.92
CA THR A 207 5.54 7.74 -0.69
C THR A 207 4.56 7.15 0.33
N LEU A 208 3.47 7.85 0.63
CA LEU A 208 2.42 7.36 1.55
C LEU A 208 1.83 6.03 1.07
N TYR A 209 1.61 5.89 -0.24
CA TYR A 209 1.15 4.65 -0.84
C TYR A 209 2.18 3.51 -0.66
N GLY A 210 3.46 3.79 -0.87
CA GLY A 210 4.55 2.83 -0.65
C GLY A 210 4.63 2.35 0.80
N GLU A 211 4.52 3.28 1.75
CA GLU A 211 4.51 3.01 3.19
C GLU A 211 3.31 2.15 3.59
N VAL A 212 2.11 2.53 3.15
CA VAL A 212 0.90 1.79 3.51
C VAL A 212 0.87 0.42 2.85
N ARG A 213 1.28 0.28 1.58
CA ARG A 213 1.41 -1.04 0.92
C ARG A 213 2.41 -1.93 1.64
N GLY A 214 3.53 -1.35 2.07
CA GLY A 214 4.66 -2.07 2.65
C GLY A 214 5.25 -3.08 1.67
N GLY A 215 5.62 -4.25 2.18
CA GLY A 215 6.23 -5.33 1.39
C GLY A 215 5.25 -6.23 0.62
N ARG A 216 3.97 -5.86 0.50
CA ARG A 216 2.95 -6.69 -0.16
C ARG A 216 2.86 -6.38 -1.65
N ALA A 217 2.67 -7.42 -2.46
CA ALA A 217 2.32 -7.28 -3.86
C ALA A 217 0.83 -6.94 -3.99
N TRP A 218 0.49 -5.66 -3.82
CA TRP A 218 -0.83 -5.18 -4.27
C TRP A 218 -0.82 -5.17 -5.79
N ALA A 219 -1.28 -6.27 -6.39
CA ALA A 219 -1.62 -6.24 -7.80
C ALA A 219 -2.67 -5.14 -7.98
N LEU A 220 -2.39 -4.14 -8.81
CA LEU A 220 -3.46 -3.44 -9.50
C LEU A 220 -4.17 -4.57 -10.24
N ALA A 221 -5.37 -4.94 -9.81
CA ALA A 221 -6.09 -6.05 -10.42
C ALA A 221 -5.99 -5.91 -11.95
N PRO A 222 -5.77 -7.00 -12.71
CA PRO A 222 -6.06 -6.93 -14.14
C PRO A 222 -7.49 -6.45 -14.24
N ASP A 223 -7.69 -5.34 -14.95
CA ASP A 223 -8.97 -4.68 -15.21
C ASP A 223 -10.10 -5.71 -15.24
N GLN A 224 -10.81 -5.86 -14.12
CA GLN A 224 -12.08 -6.56 -14.15
C GLN A 224 -13.01 -5.55 -14.78
N GLY A 225 -13.08 -5.64 -16.11
CA GLY A 225 -13.77 -4.72 -16.98
C GLY A 225 -15.00 -4.17 -16.30
N THR A 226 -15.03 -2.84 -16.21
CA THR A 226 -16.18 -2.11 -15.69
C THR A 226 -17.43 -2.69 -16.34
N PRO A 227 -18.41 -3.23 -15.59
CA PRO A 227 -19.63 -3.71 -16.22
C PRO A 227 -20.28 -2.51 -16.90
N GLU A 228 -20.41 -2.56 -18.22
CA GLU A 228 -21.12 -1.52 -18.96
C GLU A 228 -22.54 -1.42 -18.40
N PRO A 229 -22.99 -0.21 -18.03
CA PRO A 229 -24.36 -0.03 -17.59
C PRO A 229 -25.28 -0.12 -18.81
N GLY A 230 -25.89 -1.29 -18.99
CA GLY A 230 -27.11 -1.45 -19.77
C GLY A 230 -26.98 -2.29 -21.03
N SER A 231 -27.28 -3.58 -20.90
CA SER A 231 -28.08 -4.27 -21.92
C SER A 231 -29.34 -4.83 -21.27
N SER A 232 -30.31 -3.92 -21.10
CA SER A 232 -31.72 -4.31 -21.11
C SER A 232 -32.25 -3.93 -22.48
N GLY A 233 -32.49 -4.95 -23.31
CA GLY A 233 -33.08 -4.86 -24.64
C GLY A 233 -33.30 -6.25 -25.19
#